data_AF-A0AA36M4L8-F1
#
_entry.id   AF-A0AA36M4L8-F1
#
_cell.length_a   1.000
_cell.length_b   1.000
_cell.length_c   1.000
_cell.angle_alpha   90.00
_cell.angle_beta   90.00
_cell.angle_gamma   90.00
#
_symmetry.space_group_name_H-M   'P 1'
#
loop_
_entity.id
_entity.type
_entity.pdbx_description
1 polymer ?
#
loop_
_entity_poly.entity_id
_entity_poly.type
_entity_poly.pdbx_seq_one_letter_code
_entity_poly.pdbx_strand_id
1 'polypeptide(L)'
;MWRQSRQNRFAREKAYPPDIGTCANSQHFSYAQMRPWDKQNRDGLANEYTDNLYRYAPRPTCTRQNPNCGSPYLFCDTRGNPHCVAKIKPNGLCRGFEGFDACWQGACISSWCRPGRAPQLAEQPQTTTALQNLQQRNTLQPIQPVQPLQTVQPSTPRPQPTPVVPINTVANSNCYNDDPCCDLWAQQGECRMNVAYMNRYCRRSCRICSNPTDNRMGCHDRHISCAFWRAQNYCTRRRQWMSENCQASCGWCAMSRQQLCASVAFMSRM
;
A
#
# COMPACT_ATOMS: atom_id res chain seq x y z
N MET A 1 10.36 5.39 -3.33
CA MET A 1 10.01 6.78 -3.62
C MET A 1 8.58 6.91 -4.19
N TRP A 2 7.58 6.27 -3.55
CA TRP A 2 6.21 6.19 -4.11
C TRP A 2 5.58 7.57 -4.29
N ARG A 3 5.63 8.42 -3.26
CA ARG A 3 5.02 9.76 -3.28
C ARG A 3 5.58 10.65 -4.40
N GLN A 4 6.92 10.69 -4.59
CA GLN A 4 7.52 11.48 -5.67
C GLN A 4 7.22 10.92 -7.07
N SER A 5 7.12 9.59 -7.19
CA SER A 5 6.82 8.94 -8.47
C SER A 5 5.34 8.95 -8.85
N ARG A 6 4.44 9.04 -7.86
CA ARG A 6 2.99 8.85 -8.03
C ARG A 6 2.15 10.06 -7.70
N GLN A 7 2.68 11.09 -7.04
CA GLN A 7 1.90 12.28 -6.69
C GLN A 7 2.63 13.51 -7.18
N ASN A 8 1.90 14.43 -7.81
CA ASN A 8 2.47 15.76 -8.07
C ASN A 8 2.68 16.51 -6.74
N ARG A 9 3.45 17.60 -6.79
CA ARG A 9 3.83 18.38 -5.61
C ARG A 9 2.61 18.85 -4.79
N PHE A 10 1.54 19.30 -5.46
CA PHE A 10 0.30 19.71 -4.80
C PHE A 10 -0.43 18.56 -4.11
N ALA A 11 -0.62 17.43 -4.80
CA ALA A 11 -1.32 16.26 -4.26
C ALA A 11 -0.61 15.68 -3.04
N ARG A 12 0.74 15.74 -3.02
CA ARG A 12 1.51 15.30 -1.85
C ARG A 12 1.05 16.01 -0.59
N GLU A 13 0.83 17.32 -0.62
CA GLU A 13 0.48 18.10 0.58
C GLU A 13 -0.98 17.95 1.03
N LYS A 14 -1.86 17.40 0.19
CA LYS A 14 -3.31 17.37 0.45
C LYS A 14 -3.92 15.97 0.55
N ALA A 15 -3.20 14.93 0.16
CA ALA A 15 -3.73 13.56 0.10
C ALA A 15 -3.68 12.84 1.47
N TYR A 16 -4.17 13.46 2.55
CA TYR A 16 -4.37 12.78 3.82
C TYR A 16 -5.67 11.95 3.77
N PRO A 17 -5.70 10.71 4.31
CA PRO A 17 -6.93 9.94 4.38
C PRO A 17 -8.05 10.69 5.11
N PRO A 18 -9.33 10.51 4.76
CA PRO A 18 -10.42 11.11 5.51
C PRO A 18 -10.48 10.56 6.94
N ASP A 19 -10.95 11.41 7.86
CA ASP A 19 -11.07 11.08 9.28
C ASP A 19 -12.30 10.20 9.50
N ILE A 20 -12.09 8.88 9.58
CA ILE A 20 -13.15 7.88 9.73
C ILE A 20 -12.99 7.16 11.07
N GLY A 21 -13.87 7.46 12.04
CA GLY A 21 -13.82 6.89 13.40
C GLY A 21 -14.07 5.39 13.51
N THR A 22 -14.63 4.77 12.47
CA THR A 22 -14.75 3.30 12.39
C THR A 22 -13.47 2.62 11.90
N CYS A 23 -12.56 3.36 11.23
CA CYS A 23 -11.33 2.81 10.66
C CYS A 23 -10.10 3.09 11.52
N ALA A 24 -10.09 4.22 12.23
CA ALA A 24 -8.99 4.62 13.09
C ALA A 24 -9.49 5.43 14.28
N ASN A 25 -8.70 5.45 15.35
CA ASN A 25 -8.97 6.30 16.50
C ASN A 25 -8.69 7.77 16.17
N SER A 26 -9.18 8.68 17.03
CA SER A 26 -9.04 10.12 16.84
C SER A 26 -7.60 10.62 16.81
N GLN A 27 -6.63 9.86 17.33
CA GLN A 27 -5.22 10.24 17.31
C GLN A 27 -4.59 10.12 15.92
N HIS A 28 -5.22 9.40 14.98
CA HIS A 28 -4.76 9.26 13.59
C HIS A 28 -5.47 10.22 12.64
N PHE A 29 -6.37 11.05 13.14
CA PHE A 29 -7.07 12.02 12.31
C PHE A 29 -6.17 13.16 11.88
N SER A 30 -6.54 13.79 10.77
CA SER A 30 -5.76 14.84 10.09
C SER A 30 -5.40 15.99 11.02
N TYR A 31 -6.32 16.36 11.91
CA TYR A 31 -6.20 17.46 12.88
C TYR A 31 -5.54 17.06 14.21
N ALA A 32 -5.27 15.77 14.42
CA ALA A 32 -4.72 15.31 15.67
C ALA A 32 -3.24 15.67 15.78
N GLN A 33 -2.84 16.07 16.98
CA GLN A 33 -1.48 16.52 17.27
C GLN A 33 -0.50 15.34 17.33
N MET A 34 0.57 15.43 16.54
CA MET A 34 1.71 14.51 16.60
C MET A 34 2.58 14.81 17.82
N ARG A 35 2.20 14.30 19.00
CA ARG A 35 2.99 14.49 20.22
C ARG A 35 4.37 13.80 20.11
N PRO A 36 5.44 14.40 20.67
CA PRO A 36 5.49 15.65 21.45
C PRO A 36 5.65 16.94 20.62
N TRP A 37 5.53 16.88 19.30
CA TRP A 37 5.81 18.00 18.41
C TRP A 37 4.62 18.95 18.23
N ASP A 38 4.92 20.21 17.89
CA ASP A 38 3.91 21.19 17.49
C ASP A 38 3.51 21.05 16.01
N LYS A 39 2.96 19.88 15.64
CA LYS A 39 2.49 19.55 14.29
C LYS A 39 1.25 18.68 14.34
N GLN A 40 0.37 18.86 13.35
CA GLN A 40 -0.75 17.96 13.12
C GLN A 40 -0.33 16.79 12.23
N ASN A 41 -1.04 15.67 12.30
CA ASN A 41 -0.75 14.50 11.45
C ASN A 41 -0.71 14.83 9.95
N ARG A 42 -1.60 15.73 9.50
CA ARG A 42 -1.63 16.19 8.10
C ARG A 42 -0.34 16.89 7.67
N ASP A 43 0.38 17.52 8.59
CA ASP A 43 1.61 18.25 8.28
C ASP A 43 2.74 17.30 7.89
N GLY A 44 2.68 16.03 8.32
CA GLY A 44 3.59 14.96 7.89
C GLY A 44 3.58 14.69 6.38
N LEU A 45 2.63 15.28 5.64
CA LEU A 45 2.57 15.23 4.19
C LEU A 45 3.37 16.33 3.48
N ALA A 46 3.90 17.32 4.20
CA ALA A 46 4.57 18.47 3.60
C ALA A 46 5.73 18.06 2.68
N ASN A 47 5.88 18.75 1.55
CA ASN A 47 7.01 18.54 0.65
C ASN A 47 8.34 18.92 1.31
N GLU A 48 8.30 19.80 2.31
CA GLU A 48 9.45 20.23 3.11
C GLU A 48 10.26 19.05 3.65
N TYR A 49 9.60 17.96 4.06
CA TYR A 49 10.25 16.75 4.54
C TYR A 49 11.15 16.09 3.48
N THR A 50 10.69 16.03 2.23
CA THR A 50 11.48 15.44 1.14
C THR A 50 12.49 16.40 0.54
N ASP A 51 12.30 17.70 0.75
CA ASP A 51 13.15 18.73 0.15
C ASP A 51 14.32 19.10 1.08
N ASN A 52 14.06 19.13 2.40
CA ASN A 52 14.99 19.70 3.38
C ASN A 52 15.48 18.69 4.45
N LEU A 53 14.65 17.69 4.83
CA LEU A 53 14.96 16.85 5.99
C LEU A 53 15.64 15.53 5.64
N TYR A 54 15.17 14.83 4.60
CA TYR A 54 15.76 13.55 4.21
C TYR A 54 15.83 13.38 2.70
N ARG A 55 16.92 12.76 2.23
CA ARG A 55 17.02 12.20 0.88
C ARG A 55 16.89 10.69 0.97
N TYR A 56 16.20 10.09 0.01
CA TYR A 56 16.16 8.63 -0.08
C TYR A 56 17.52 8.11 -0.52
N ALA A 57 18.09 7.17 0.24
CA ALA A 57 19.20 6.37 -0.26
C ALA A 57 18.73 5.52 -1.47
N PRO A 58 19.60 5.25 -2.45
CA PRO A 58 19.30 4.29 -3.50
C PRO A 58 18.91 2.95 -2.89
N ARG A 59 18.00 2.22 -3.54
CA ARG A 59 17.64 0.88 -3.07
C ARG A 59 18.87 -0.01 -3.15
N PRO A 60 19.19 -0.78 -2.09
CA PRO A 60 20.26 -1.77 -2.15
C PRO A 60 20.02 -2.74 -3.30
N THR A 61 21.07 -2.97 -4.09
CA THR A 61 21.08 -3.93 -5.19
C THR A 61 22.17 -4.96 -4.94
N CYS A 62 22.00 -6.14 -5.51
CA CYS A 62 22.98 -7.21 -5.47
C CYS A 62 23.01 -7.93 -6.81
N THR A 63 24.05 -8.72 -7.05
CA THR A 63 24.19 -9.57 -8.23
C THR A 63 24.55 -10.99 -7.81
N ARG A 64 24.56 -11.94 -8.75
CA ARG A 64 25.02 -13.31 -8.45
C ARG A 64 26.51 -13.36 -8.09
N GLN A 65 27.31 -12.45 -8.66
CA GLN A 65 28.74 -12.32 -8.36
C GLN A 65 29.01 -11.58 -7.06
N ASN A 66 28.15 -10.61 -6.71
CA ASN A 66 28.25 -9.84 -5.47
C ASN A 66 26.92 -9.88 -4.69
N PRO A 67 26.76 -10.84 -3.75
CA PRO A 67 25.54 -10.97 -2.96
C PRO A 67 25.43 -9.95 -1.81
N ASN A 68 26.39 -9.03 -1.67
CA ASN A 68 26.40 -8.07 -0.57
C ASN A 68 25.41 -6.92 -0.83
N CYS A 69 24.42 -6.80 0.06
CA CYS A 69 23.40 -5.76 0.04
C CYS A 69 23.77 -4.50 0.85
N GLY A 70 24.99 -4.42 1.39
CA GLY A 70 25.47 -3.24 2.14
C GLY A 70 24.76 -3.01 3.48
N SER A 71 24.02 -4.00 3.98
CA SER A 71 23.32 -3.94 5.27
C SER A 71 23.30 -5.33 5.90
N PRO A 72 23.58 -5.46 7.21
CA PRO A 72 23.55 -6.76 7.88
C PRO A 72 22.13 -7.36 7.92
N TYR A 73 21.10 -6.51 7.79
CA TYR A 73 19.69 -6.89 7.84
C TYR A 73 19.13 -7.34 6.48
N LEU A 74 19.94 -7.31 5.42
CA LEU A 74 19.53 -7.68 4.07
C LEU A 74 20.34 -8.87 3.56
N PHE A 75 19.75 -9.66 2.69
CA PHE A 75 20.43 -10.71 1.92
C PHE A 75 20.03 -10.63 0.46
N CYS A 76 20.86 -11.20 -0.41
CA CYS A 76 20.57 -11.24 -1.84
C CYS A 76 19.74 -12.47 -2.21
N ASP A 77 18.51 -12.26 -2.70
CA ASP A 77 17.72 -13.33 -3.31
C ASP A 77 18.09 -13.45 -4.79
N THR A 78 18.74 -14.56 -5.16
CA THR A 78 19.20 -14.84 -6.52
C THR A 78 18.34 -15.89 -7.25
N ARG A 79 17.23 -16.36 -6.65
CA ARG A 79 16.34 -17.36 -7.23
C ARG A 79 15.62 -16.84 -8.49
N GLY A 80 15.50 -15.52 -8.62
CA GLY A 80 15.04 -14.83 -9.83
C GLY A 80 16.02 -13.74 -10.26
N ASN A 81 15.49 -12.57 -10.61
CA ASN A 81 16.30 -11.37 -10.79
C ASN A 81 16.93 -10.98 -9.44
N PRO A 82 18.27 -10.90 -9.34
CA PRO A 82 18.95 -10.57 -8.09
C PRO A 82 18.45 -9.26 -7.48
N HIS A 83 17.98 -9.32 -6.24
CA HIS A 83 17.55 -8.16 -5.48
C HIS A 83 17.73 -8.38 -3.98
N CYS A 84 17.92 -7.28 -3.26
CA CYS A 84 18.12 -7.31 -1.81
C CYS A 84 16.79 -7.41 -1.08
N VAL A 85 16.69 -8.36 -0.16
CA VAL A 85 15.50 -8.67 0.64
C VAL A 85 15.85 -8.64 2.12
N ALA A 86 14.89 -8.28 2.97
CA ALA A 86 15.09 -8.28 4.42
C ALA A 86 15.31 -9.71 4.94
N LYS A 87 16.29 -9.86 5.85
CA LYS A 87 16.51 -11.11 6.57
C LYS A 87 15.33 -11.45 7.46
N ILE A 88 15.10 -12.74 7.61
CA ILE A 88 14.04 -13.36 8.37
C ILE A 88 14.45 -13.34 9.85
N LYS A 89 13.54 -12.89 10.71
CA LYS A 89 13.75 -12.86 12.17
C LYS A 89 14.05 -14.25 12.74
N PRO A 90 14.69 -14.36 13.92
CA PRO A 90 14.85 -15.62 14.62
C PRO A 90 13.52 -16.38 14.76
N ASN A 91 13.55 -17.71 14.53
CA ASN A 91 12.39 -18.60 14.48
C ASN A 91 11.33 -18.24 13.42
N GLY A 92 11.65 -17.42 12.42
CA GLY A 92 10.80 -17.20 11.25
C GLY A 92 10.87 -18.36 10.25
N LEU A 93 9.87 -18.46 9.38
CA LEU A 93 9.80 -19.48 8.33
C LEU A 93 10.71 -19.09 7.16
N CYS A 94 11.64 -19.96 6.78
CA CYS A 94 12.62 -19.71 5.71
C CYS A 94 12.51 -20.70 4.53
N ARG A 95 11.36 -21.38 4.39
CA ARG A 95 11.11 -22.32 3.29
C ARG A 95 11.42 -21.70 1.93
N GLY A 96 12.24 -22.38 1.14
CA GLY A 96 12.67 -21.94 -0.19
C GLY A 96 13.88 -21.01 -0.18
N PHE A 97 14.47 -20.71 0.99
CA PHE A 97 15.72 -19.98 1.15
C PHE A 97 16.80 -20.84 1.82
N GLU A 98 16.69 -22.16 1.70
CA GLU A 98 17.70 -23.09 2.17
C GLU A 98 19.03 -22.80 1.45
N GLY A 99 20.12 -22.62 2.22
CA GLY A 99 21.45 -22.28 1.70
C GLY A 99 21.71 -20.79 1.46
N PHE A 100 20.71 -19.92 1.61
CA PHE A 100 20.90 -18.46 1.57
C PHE A 100 21.22 -17.89 2.96
N ASP A 101 21.86 -16.72 2.99
CA ASP A 101 22.01 -15.89 4.21
C ASP A 101 20.69 -15.19 4.59
N ALA A 102 19.59 -15.91 4.52
CA ALA A 102 18.24 -15.38 4.68
C ALA A 102 17.86 -15.14 6.14
N CYS A 103 18.52 -15.78 7.10
CA CYS A 103 18.17 -15.72 8.52
C CYS A 103 19.04 -14.69 9.26
N TRP A 104 18.40 -13.83 10.06
CA TRP A 104 19.12 -12.90 10.94
C TRP A 104 19.83 -13.67 12.05
N GLN A 105 21.17 -13.61 12.08
CA GLN A 105 22.01 -14.29 13.08
C GLN A 105 21.72 -15.80 13.18
N GLY A 106 21.43 -16.45 12.05
CA GLY A 106 21.01 -17.84 12.03
C GLY A 106 21.19 -18.49 10.66
N ALA A 107 20.77 -19.74 10.57
CA ALA A 107 20.69 -20.48 9.32
C ALA A 107 19.29 -21.04 9.11
N CYS A 108 18.91 -21.23 7.84
CA CYS A 108 17.65 -21.87 7.50
C CYS A 108 17.77 -23.38 7.68
N ILE A 109 17.19 -23.91 8.77
CA ILE A 109 17.27 -25.33 9.13
C ILE A 109 15.86 -25.87 9.28
N SER A 110 15.52 -26.92 8.53
CA SER A 110 14.19 -27.53 8.53
C SER A 110 13.06 -26.51 8.26
N SER A 111 13.30 -25.57 7.33
CA SER A 111 12.40 -24.45 7.00
C SER A 111 12.20 -23.39 8.11
N TRP A 112 13.02 -23.38 9.16
CA TRP A 112 12.98 -22.36 10.22
C TRP A 112 14.35 -21.69 10.41
N CYS A 113 14.34 -20.39 10.69
CA CYS A 113 15.55 -19.67 11.09
C CYS A 113 15.95 -20.05 12.51
N ARG A 114 16.98 -20.88 12.63
CA ARG A 114 17.52 -21.31 13.92
C ARG A 114 18.85 -20.59 14.19
N PRO A 115 19.20 -20.33 15.47
CA PRO A 115 20.51 -19.80 15.82
C PRO A 115 21.61 -20.73 15.31
N GLY A 116 22.59 -20.17 14.61
CA GLY A 116 23.68 -20.93 13.96
C GLY A 116 24.47 -20.04 13.02
N ARG A 117 25.74 -20.38 12.75
CA ARG A 117 26.60 -19.58 11.84
C ARG A 117 26.07 -19.75 10.41
N ALA A 118 25.64 -18.65 9.77
CA ALA A 118 25.35 -18.64 8.34
C ALA A 118 26.60 -19.10 7.55
N PRO A 119 26.45 -19.74 6.37
CA PRO A 119 27.60 -20.04 5.53
C PRO A 119 28.35 -18.74 5.23
N GLN A 120 29.63 -18.70 5.62
CA GLN A 120 30.48 -17.52 5.54
C GLN A 120 30.70 -17.15 4.07
N LEU A 121 29.99 -16.14 3.57
CA LEU A 121 30.45 -15.34 2.44
C LEU A 121 31.43 -14.31 3.00
N ALA A 122 32.68 -14.44 2.56
CA ALA A 122 33.88 -13.70 2.98
C ALA A 122 33.62 -12.31 3.60
N GLU A 123 34.04 -12.16 4.86
CA GLU A 123 34.14 -10.88 5.55
C GLU A 123 35.18 -9.99 4.84
N GLN A 124 34.76 -8.80 4.41
CA GLN A 124 35.67 -7.66 4.25
C GLN A 124 35.27 -6.56 5.24
N PRO A 125 36.26 -5.90 5.88
CA PRO A 125 36.04 -5.08 7.07
C PRO A 125 35.21 -3.83 6.77
N GLN A 126 34.14 -3.66 7.55
CA GLN A 126 33.32 -2.45 7.57
C GLN A 126 33.98 -1.38 8.44
N THR A 127 34.56 -0.36 7.82
CA THR A 127 34.74 0.94 8.47
C THR A 127 33.54 1.81 8.15
N THR A 128 32.57 1.89 9.06
CA THR A 128 31.58 2.98 9.09
C THR A 128 31.41 3.47 10.50
N THR A 129 32.04 4.62 10.75
CA THR A 129 31.85 5.52 11.87
C THR A 129 30.42 6.08 11.82
N ALA A 130 29.57 5.72 12.79
CA ALA A 130 28.55 6.61 13.37
C ALA A 130 27.62 5.83 14.33
N LEU A 131 27.46 6.41 15.52
CA LEU A 131 26.42 6.15 16.52
C LEU A 131 26.62 4.93 17.42
N GLN A 132 27.65 5.03 18.26
CA GLN A 132 27.60 4.46 19.61
C GLN A 132 26.79 5.37 20.54
N ASN A 133 26.12 4.70 21.49
CA ASN A 133 25.54 5.19 22.73
C ASN A 133 24.12 5.78 22.67
N LEU A 134 23.15 4.91 22.97
CA LEU A 134 22.11 5.12 23.99
C LEU A 134 21.54 3.76 24.42
N GLN A 135 22.36 3.00 25.15
CA GLN A 135 21.90 2.13 26.24
C GLN A 135 21.48 3.07 27.39
N GLN A 136 20.45 2.88 28.21
CA GLN A 136 19.61 1.76 28.64
C GLN A 136 18.43 2.41 29.38
N ARG A 137 17.26 1.78 29.35
CA ARG A 137 16.42 1.44 30.51
C ARG A 137 15.02 1.07 30.01
N ASN A 138 14.65 -0.19 30.20
CA ASN A 138 13.27 -0.54 30.55
C ASN A 138 13.26 -1.93 31.17
N THR A 139 12.89 -1.96 32.45
CA THR A 139 12.59 -3.12 33.25
C THR A 139 11.21 -3.65 32.85
N LEU A 140 11.14 -4.90 32.40
CA LEU A 140 9.90 -5.62 32.15
C LEU A 140 9.39 -6.24 33.46
N GLN A 141 8.14 -5.95 33.82
CA GLN A 141 7.43 -6.65 34.89
C GLN A 141 6.55 -7.79 34.32
N PRO A 142 6.22 -8.84 35.10
CA PRO A 142 5.49 -10.01 34.63
C PRO A 142 3.97 -9.78 34.56
N ILE A 143 3.33 -10.38 33.56
CA ILE A 143 1.88 -10.37 33.32
C ILE A 143 1.23 -11.55 34.07
N GLN A 144 0.14 -11.30 34.78
CA GLN A 144 -0.67 -12.33 35.47
C GLN A 144 -1.67 -13.04 34.53
N PRO A 145 -2.15 -14.26 34.88
CA PRO A 145 -3.00 -15.07 34.02
C PRO A 145 -4.47 -14.65 34.10
N VAL A 146 -5.12 -14.51 32.93
CA VAL A 146 -6.58 -14.27 32.82
C VAL A 146 -7.29 -15.58 32.45
N GLN A 147 -8.38 -15.85 33.16
CA GLN A 147 -9.22 -17.06 33.07
C GLN A 147 -10.09 -17.12 31.79
N PRO A 148 -10.63 -18.30 31.42
CA PRO A 148 -11.37 -18.48 30.17
C PRO A 148 -12.83 -18.04 30.27
N LEU A 149 -13.31 -17.32 29.24
CA LEU A 149 -14.73 -16.97 29.07
C LEU A 149 -15.44 -18.00 28.18
N GLN A 150 -16.65 -18.36 28.59
CA GLN A 150 -17.47 -19.46 28.08
C GLN A 150 -18.06 -19.22 26.68
N THR A 151 -18.26 -20.32 25.97
CA THR A 151 -18.88 -20.43 24.64
C THR A 151 -20.41 -20.28 24.70
N VAL A 152 -20.96 -19.33 23.95
CA VAL A 152 -22.41 -19.25 23.65
C VAL A 152 -22.62 -19.62 22.18
N GLN A 153 -23.50 -20.58 21.93
CA GLN A 153 -23.87 -21.06 20.60
C GLN A 153 -24.75 -20.04 19.85
N PRO A 154 -24.62 -19.90 18.52
CA PRO A 154 -25.59 -19.16 17.72
C PRO A 154 -26.67 -20.10 17.14
N SER A 155 -27.93 -19.84 17.47
CA SER A 155 -29.09 -20.36 16.73
C SER A 155 -29.40 -19.42 15.56
N THR A 156 -29.39 -19.95 14.34
CA THR A 156 -29.74 -19.22 13.10
C THR A 156 -31.22 -19.30 12.78
N PRO A 157 -31.92 -18.17 12.59
CA PRO A 157 -33.14 -18.12 11.78
C PRO A 157 -32.82 -17.68 10.34
N ARG A 158 -33.56 -18.28 9.41
CA ARG A 158 -33.53 -18.09 7.95
C ARG A 158 -33.78 -16.62 7.55
N PRO A 159 -33.00 -16.01 6.62
CA PRO A 159 -33.26 -14.65 6.19
C PRO A 159 -34.45 -14.58 5.23
N GLN A 160 -35.46 -13.80 5.63
CA GLN A 160 -36.47 -13.24 4.72
C GLN A 160 -35.88 -12.03 3.97
N PRO A 161 -36.43 -11.64 2.81
CA PRO A 161 -35.94 -10.51 2.03
C PRO A 161 -36.25 -9.20 2.77
N THR A 162 -35.21 -8.53 3.28
CA THR A 162 -35.35 -7.23 3.95
C THR A 162 -35.38 -6.05 2.97
N PRO A 163 -36.03 -4.93 3.33
CA PRO A 163 -36.07 -3.71 2.53
C PRO A 163 -34.69 -3.06 2.41
N VAL A 164 -34.47 -2.34 1.31
CA VAL A 164 -33.20 -1.69 0.95
C VAL A 164 -32.76 -0.70 2.04
N VAL A 165 -31.71 -1.04 2.78
CA VAL A 165 -31.03 -0.12 3.72
C VAL A 165 -30.26 0.93 2.91
N PRO A 166 -30.38 2.24 3.19
CA PRO A 166 -29.57 3.25 2.54
C PRO A 166 -28.11 3.10 2.98
N ILE A 167 -27.23 2.79 2.02
CA ILE A 167 -25.78 2.71 2.24
C ILE A 167 -25.28 4.15 2.50
N ASN A 168 -24.76 4.40 3.70
CA ASN A 168 -24.05 5.64 4.03
C ASN A 168 -22.79 5.75 3.16
N THR A 169 -22.91 6.43 2.01
CA THR A 169 -21.78 6.79 1.15
C THR A 169 -20.80 7.66 1.94
N VAL A 170 -19.59 7.17 2.20
CA VAL A 170 -18.57 7.95 2.90
C VAL A 170 -17.99 8.98 1.94
N ALA A 171 -18.04 10.27 2.31
CA ALA A 171 -17.41 11.34 1.55
C ALA A 171 -15.87 11.24 1.71
N ASN A 172 -15.17 11.01 0.60
CA ASN A 172 -13.72 10.85 0.54
C ASN A 172 -13.16 11.49 -0.74
N SER A 173 -12.27 12.46 -0.60
CA SER A 173 -11.60 13.15 -1.72
C SER A 173 -10.72 12.25 -2.59
N ASN A 174 -10.38 11.05 -2.11
CA ASN A 174 -9.66 10.00 -2.85
C ASN A 174 -10.57 8.81 -3.23
N CYS A 175 -11.86 9.06 -3.42
CA CYS A 175 -12.80 8.06 -3.91
C CYS A 175 -12.76 7.94 -5.44
N TYR A 176 -12.12 6.86 -5.92
CA TYR A 176 -11.93 6.59 -7.34
C TYR A 176 -12.25 5.12 -7.65
N ASN A 177 -12.56 4.86 -8.92
CA ASN A 177 -12.47 3.53 -9.50
C ASN A 177 -11.06 3.31 -10.05
N ASP A 178 -10.64 2.06 -10.11
CA ASP A 178 -9.34 1.68 -10.67
C ASP A 178 -9.46 1.20 -12.12
N ASP A 179 -10.67 0.88 -12.58
CA ASP A 179 -10.95 0.32 -13.90
C ASP A 179 -12.08 1.07 -14.63
N PRO A 180 -11.94 1.40 -15.93
CA PRO A 180 -12.99 2.07 -16.72
C PRO A 180 -14.28 1.26 -16.88
N CYS A 181 -14.24 -0.05 -16.65
CA CYS A 181 -15.39 -0.94 -16.72
C CYS A 181 -16.22 -0.96 -15.43
N CYS A 182 -15.76 -0.35 -14.34
CA CYS A 182 -16.42 -0.40 -13.03
C CYS A 182 -17.89 0.05 -13.07
N ASP A 183 -18.24 1.06 -13.87
CA ASP A 183 -19.62 1.52 -13.99
C ASP A 183 -20.52 0.51 -14.73
N LEU A 184 -19.99 -0.19 -15.73
CA LEU A 184 -20.73 -1.22 -16.46
C LEU A 184 -20.97 -2.44 -15.57
N TRP A 185 -19.93 -2.88 -14.86
CA TRP A 185 -20.03 -3.99 -13.90
C TRP A 185 -20.99 -3.66 -12.75
N ALA A 186 -20.95 -2.42 -12.23
CA ALA A 186 -21.89 -2.00 -11.20
C ALA A 186 -23.34 -2.04 -11.69
N GLN A 187 -23.61 -1.62 -12.93
CA GLN A 187 -24.95 -1.73 -13.56
C GLN A 187 -25.39 -3.18 -13.76
N GLN A 188 -24.45 -4.09 -14.01
CA GLN A 188 -24.68 -5.53 -14.14
C GLN A 188 -24.89 -6.25 -12.79
N GLY A 189 -24.79 -5.53 -11.66
CA GLY A 189 -25.01 -6.10 -10.33
C GLY A 189 -23.75 -6.71 -9.69
N GLU A 190 -22.58 -6.51 -10.27
CA GLU A 190 -21.30 -7.04 -9.76
C GLU A 190 -20.99 -6.54 -8.34
N CYS A 191 -21.48 -5.37 -7.95
CA CYS A 191 -21.33 -4.86 -6.58
C CYS A 191 -21.91 -5.80 -5.52
N ARG A 192 -22.88 -6.65 -5.89
CA ARG A 192 -23.50 -7.66 -5.00
C ARG A 192 -22.94 -9.05 -5.24
N MET A 193 -22.67 -9.41 -6.49
CA MET A 193 -22.18 -10.74 -6.85
C MET A 193 -20.68 -10.91 -6.57
N ASN A 194 -19.90 -9.86 -6.82
CA ASN A 194 -18.44 -9.85 -6.69
C ASN A 194 -17.98 -8.75 -5.74
N VAL A 195 -18.52 -8.81 -4.51
CA VAL A 195 -18.32 -7.80 -3.46
C VAL A 195 -16.83 -7.54 -3.22
N ALA A 196 -16.00 -8.57 -3.11
CA ALA A 196 -14.58 -8.41 -2.78
C ALA A 196 -13.81 -7.63 -3.84
N TYR A 197 -14.01 -7.94 -5.12
CA TYR A 197 -13.36 -7.23 -6.22
C TYR A 197 -13.89 -5.81 -6.35
N MET A 198 -15.21 -5.66 -6.35
CA MET A 198 -15.87 -4.38 -6.57
C MET A 198 -15.61 -3.41 -5.42
N ASN A 199 -15.57 -3.89 -4.17
CA ASN A 199 -15.21 -3.06 -3.01
C ASN A 199 -13.77 -2.58 -3.04
N ARG A 200 -12.89 -3.30 -3.73
CA ARG A 200 -11.46 -2.95 -3.83
C ARG A 200 -11.20 -1.97 -4.96
N TYR A 201 -11.72 -2.27 -6.15
CA TYR A 201 -11.38 -1.61 -7.41
C TYR A 201 -12.47 -0.69 -7.95
N CYS A 202 -13.74 -0.91 -7.60
CA CYS A 202 -14.90 -0.19 -8.16
C CYS A 202 -15.72 0.52 -7.08
N ARG A 203 -15.00 1.04 -6.08
CA ARG A 203 -15.56 1.58 -4.83
C ARG A 203 -16.56 2.70 -5.07
N ARG A 204 -16.27 3.54 -6.06
CA ARG A 204 -17.12 4.67 -6.43
C ARG A 204 -18.38 4.20 -7.16
N SER A 205 -18.24 3.32 -8.16
CA SER A 205 -19.39 2.76 -8.90
C SER A 205 -20.35 2.01 -8.00
N CYS A 206 -19.82 1.31 -6.98
CA CYS A 206 -20.62 0.62 -5.97
C CYS A 206 -21.12 1.51 -4.83
N ARG A 207 -20.92 2.83 -4.91
CA ARG A 207 -21.40 3.81 -3.92
C ARG A 207 -20.92 3.51 -2.50
N ILE A 208 -19.73 2.95 -2.36
CA ILE A 208 -19.07 2.73 -1.07
C ILE A 208 -18.49 4.05 -0.58
N CYS A 209 -18.03 4.87 -1.52
CA CYS A 209 -17.57 6.22 -1.26
C CYS A 209 -18.07 7.18 -2.34
N SER A 210 -17.99 8.48 -2.04
CA SER A 210 -18.22 9.56 -3.00
C SER A 210 -17.08 10.58 -2.93
N ASN A 211 -16.71 11.17 -4.06
CA ASN A 211 -15.72 12.23 -4.11
C ASN A 211 -16.43 13.58 -4.21
N PRO A 212 -16.50 14.38 -3.13
CA PRO A 212 -17.28 15.63 -3.13
C PRO A 212 -16.72 16.69 -4.08
N THR A 213 -15.46 16.59 -4.50
CA THR A 213 -14.82 17.54 -5.41
C THR A 213 -14.91 17.14 -6.89
N ASP A 214 -15.48 15.96 -7.17
CA ASP A 214 -15.60 15.40 -8.51
C ASP A 214 -17.05 15.03 -8.85
N ASN A 215 -17.92 16.04 -8.94
CA ASN A 215 -19.32 15.88 -9.36
C ASN A 215 -19.54 16.16 -10.86
N ARG A 216 -18.44 16.36 -11.60
CA ARG A 216 -18.51 16.68 -13.03
C ARG A 216 -18.96 15.45 -13.80
N MET A 217 -19.87 15.67 -14.75
CA MET A 217 -20.30 14.65 -15.70
C MET A 217 -19.51 14.82 -17.01
N GLY A 218 -19.30 13.71 -17.72
CA GLY A 218 -18.59 13.70 -19.00
C GLY A 218 -17.10 13.40 -18.91
N CYS A 219 -16.35 13.86 -19.91
CA CYS A 219 -14.91 13.66 -20.00
C CYS A 219 -14.16 14.77 -19.28
N HIS A 220 -13.44 14.41 -18.22
CA HIS A 220 -12.57 15.30 -17.49
C HIS A 220 -11.53 14.48 -16.71
N ASP A 221 -10.53 15.18 -16.19
CA ASP A 221 -9.59 14.60 -15.25
C ASP A 221 -10.19 14.61 -13.84
N ARG A 222 -10.32 13.42 -13.27
CA ARG A 222 -10.88 13.19 -11.93
C ARG A 222 -9.82 13.36 -10.84
N HIS A 223 -8.55 13.22 -11.21
CA HIS A 223 -7.43 13.35 -10.29
C HIS A 223 -6.53 14.52 -10.66
N ILE A 224 -6.12 15.30 -9.65
CA ILE A 224 -5.32 16.51 -9.84
C ILE A 224 -3.93 16.26 -10.47
N SER A 225 -3.41 15.04 -10.34
CA SER A 225 -2.12 14.64 -10.93
C SER A 225 -2.20 14.14 -12.37
N CYS A 226 -3.36 14.18 -13.04
CA CYS A 226 -3.50 13.69 -14.42
C CYS A 226 -2.52 14.36 -15.40
N ALA A 227 -2.39 15.69 -15.36
CA ALA A 227 -1.43 16.41 -16.22
C ALA A 227 0.02 15.97 -15.96
N PHE A 228 0.40 15.78 -14.69
CA PHE A 228 1.73 15.30 -14.32
C PHE A 228 1.98 13.87 -14.82
N TRP A 229 1.04 12.95 -14.60
CA TRP A 229 1.19 11.57 -15.04
C TRP A 229 1.14 11.41 -16.55
N ARG A 230 0.37 12.26 -17.24
CA ARG A 230 0.39 12.36 -18.70
C ARG A 230 1.79 12.65 -19.21
N ALA A 231 2.48 13.63 -18.62
CA ALA A 231 3.86 13.97 -18.95
C ALA A 231 4.85 12.82 -18.66
N GLN A 232 4.51 11.93 -17.73
CA GLN A 232 5.31 10.74 -17.39
C GLN A 232 4.97 9.49 -18.24
N ASN A 233 4.18 9.63 -19.32
CA ASN A 233 3.71 8.54 -20.19
C ASN A 233 2.84 7.49 -19.48
N TYR A 234 2.11 7.89 -18.43
CA TYR A 234 1.26 6.95 -17.70
C TYR A 234 0.00 6.56 -18.47
N CYS A 235 -0.45 7.37 -19.43
CA CYS A 235 -1.59 7.01 -20.29
C CYS A 235 -1.35 5.69 -21.04
N THR A 236 -0.09 5.37 -21.33
CA THR A 236 0.31 4.08 -21.91
C THR A 236 0.66 3.07 -20.83
N ARG A 237 1.54 3.44 -19.87
CA ARG A 237 2.08 2.51 -18.85
C ARG A 237 1.07 2.07 -17.78
N ARG A 238 0.03 2.87 -17.54
CA ARG A 238 -1.02 2.66 -16.54
C ARG A 238 -2.38 2.94 -17.15
N ARG A 239 -2.59 2.38 -18.35
CA ARG A 239 -3.74 2.70 -19.20
C ARG A 239 -5.08 2.47 -18.50
N GLN A 240 -5.24 1.38 -17.74
CA GLN A 240 -6.44 1.12 -16.94
C GLN A 240 -6.81 2.28 -16.01
N TRP A 241 -5.95 2.55 -15.02
CA TRP A 241 -6.21 3.59 -14.04
C TRP A 241 -6.36 4.99 -14.66
N MET A 242 -5.50 5.31 -15.64
CA MET A 242 -5.55 6.60 -16.32
C MET A 242 -6.82 6.75 -17.16
N SER A 243 -7.34 5.67 -17.76
CA SER A 243 -8.56 5.73 -18.58
C SER A 243 -9.80 6.00 -17.76
N GLU A 244 -9.83 5.55 -16.51
CA GLU A 244 -10.93 5.89 -15.63
C GLU A 244 -10.77 7.31 -15.05
N ASN A 245 -9.56 7.70 -14.67
CA ASN A 245 -9.36 8.89 -13.83
C ASN A 245 -8.77 10.11 -14.55
N CYS A 246 -8.23 9.97 -15.77
CA CYS A 246 -7.46 10.99 -16.48
C CYS A 246 -7.81 11.08 -17.97
N GLN A 247 -9.10 11.07 -18.28
CA GLN A 247 -9.60 10.98 -19.65
C GLN A 247 -9.22 12.20 -20.50
N ALA A 248 -9.31 13.40 -19.95
CA ALA A 248 -9.00 14.62 -20.68
C ALA A 248 -7.49 14.73 -20.94
N SER A 249 -6.67 14.56 -19.91
CA SER A 249 -5.21 14.57 -20.02
C SER A 249 -4.70 13.55 -21.05
N CYS A 250 -5.29 12.34 -21.09
CA CYS A 250 -4.87 11.28 -21.99
C CYS A 250 -5.55 11.30 -23.37
N GLY A 251 -6.46 12.25 -23.64
CA GLY A 251 -7.10 12.40 -24.95
C GLY A 251 -8.21 11.38 -25.26
N TRP A 252 -8.86 10.81 -24.24
CA TRP A 252 -9.93 9.82 -24.42
C TRP A 252 -11.34 10.42 -24.45
N CYS A 253 -11.48 11.74 -24.55
CA CYS A 253 -12.80 12.40 -24.57
C CYS A 253 -13.66 12.07 -25.80
N ALA A 254 -13.06 11.59 -26.89
CA ALA A 254 -13.79 11.15 -28.08
C ALA A 254 -14.35 9.72 -27.94
N MET A 255 -14.01 9.00 -26.86
CA MET A 255 -14.46 7.62 -26.64
C MET A 255 -15.64 7.59 -25.67
N SER A 256 -16.65 6.77 -25.97
CA SER A 256 -17.69 6.44 -24.99
C SER A 256 -17.12 5.59 -23.85
N ARG A 257 -17.84 5.53 -22.72
CA ARG A 257 -17.41 4.72 -21.56
C ARG A 257 -17.32 3.23 -21.92
N GLN A 258 -18.23 2.75 -22.77
CA GLN A 258 -18.20 1.38 -23.31
C GLN A 258 -16.97 1.14 -24.18
N GLN A 259 -16.67 2.07 -25.10
CA GLN A 259 -15.48 1.97 -25.95
C GLN A 259 -14.20 2.02 -25.12
N LEU A 260 -14.14 2.86 -24.09
CA LEU A 260 -12.98 3.00 -23.24
C LEU A 260 -12.74 1.72 -22.42
N CYS A 261 -13.80 1.18 -21.80
CA CYS A 261 -13.78 -0.13 -21.14
C CYS A 261 -13.31 -1.23 -22.10
N ALA A 262 -13.92 -1.34 -23.29
CA ALA A 262 -13.55 -2.37 -24.27
C ALA A 262 -12.09 -2.24 -24.71
N SER A 263 -11.60 -1.02 -24.93
CA SER A 263 -10.22 -0.79 -25.36
C SER A 263 -9.18 -1.17 -24.30
N VAL A 264 -9.57 -1.24 -23.03
CA VAL A 264 -8.69 -1.49 -21.88
C VAL A 264 -8.82 -2.93 -21.38
N ALA A 265 -10.02 -3.51 -21.43
CA ALA A 265 -10.32 -4.87 -20.98
C ALA A 265 -9.53 -5.96 -21.74
N PHE A 266 -9.10 -5.69 -22.98
CA PHE A 266 -8.25 -6.60 -23.75
C PHE A 266 -6.83 -6.78 -23.19
N MET A 267 -6.36 -5.91 -22.29
CA MET A 267 -5.02 -6.02 -21.68
C MET A 267 -4.99 -6.74 -20.32
N SER A 268 -6.15 -7.15 -19.79
CA SER A 268 -6.26 -7.79 -18.46
C SER A 268 -6.53 -9.31 -18.52
N ARG A 269 -6.62 -9.88 -19.72
CA ARG A 269 -6.93 -11.30 -19.97
C ARG A 269 -5.85 -12.05 -20.76
N MET A 270 -4.63 -11.49 -20.85
CA MET A 270 -3.43 -12.17 -21.36
C MET A 270 -2.40 -12.30 -20.24
#